data_AF-A0A536J8C1-F1
#
_entry.id   AF-A0A536J8C1-F1
#
_cell.length_a   1.000
_cell.length_b   1.000
_cell.length_c   1.000
_cell.angle_alpha   90.00
_cell.angle_beta   90.00
_cell.angle_gamma   90.00
#
_symmetry.space_group_name_H-M   'P 1'
#
loop_
_entity.id
_entity.type
_entity.pdbx_description
1 polymer ?
#
loop_
_entity_poly.entity_id
_entity_poly.type
_entity_poly.pdbx_seq_one_letter_code
_entity_poly.pdbx_strand_id
1 'polypeptide(L)' 'MILRAAAIVVGIVGLYLDVWHSNVLPFSHNAVGLGNNHSIHAVVGLALLILAAWLWVRAGKAAPA' A
#
# COMPACT_ATOMS: atom_id res chain seq x y z
N MET A 1 0.86 4.18 19.75
CA MET A 1 0.90 2.82 19.17
C MET A 1 -0.04 2.64 17.98
N ILE A 2 -1.31 3.06 18.07
CA ILE A 2 -2.32 2.90 17.01
C ILE A 2 -1.86 3.45 15.64
N LEU A 3 -1.27 4.65 15.58
CA LEU A 3 -0.78 5.23 14.32
C LEU A 3 0.35 4.43 13.66
N ARG A 4 1.21 3.76 14.46
CA ARG A 4 2.28 2.91 13.92
C ARG A 4 1.70 1.62 13.33
N ALA A 5 0.75 1.00 14.04
CA ALA A 5 0.04 -0.17 13.52
C ALA A 5 -0.72 0.17 12.23
N ALA A 6 -1.42 1.31 12.20
CA ALA A 6 -2.10 1.79 11.00
C ALA A 6 -1.12 2.03 9.85
N ALA A 7 0.02 2.68 10.10
CA ALA A 7 1.06 2.88 9.09
C ALA A 7 1.58 1.56 8.50
N ILE A 8 1.81 0.55 9.33
CA ILE A 8 2.26 -0.78 8.88
C ILE A 8 1.19 -1.45 8.00
N VAL A 9 -0.06 -1.50 8.46
CA VAL A 9 -1.16 -2.13 7.71
C VAL A 9 -1.38 -1.42 6.37
N VAL A 10 -1.46 -0.09 6.38
CA VAL A 10 -1.62 0.71 5.16
C VAL A 10 -0.44 0.52 4.21
N GLY A 11 0.79 0.45 4.74
CA GLY A 11 2.00 0.21 3.94
C GLY A 11 2.01 -1.16 3.27
N ILE A 12 1.61 -2.22 3.99
CA ILE A 12 1.50 -3.58 3.43
C ILE A 12 0.46 -3.61 2.31
N VAL A 13 -0.70 -2.97 2.50
CA VAL A 13 -1.76 -2.91 1.47
C VAL A 13 -1.30 -2.10 0.25
N GLY A 14 -0.61 -0.97 0.45
CA GLY A 14 -0.03 -0.18 -0.64
C GLY A 14 0.98 -0.97 -1.45
N LEU A 15 1.94 -1.63 -0.78
CA LEU A 15 2.91 -2.50 -1.42
C LEU A 15 2.25 -3.67 -2.15
N TYR A 16 1.21 -4.27 -1.56
CA TYR A 16 0.46 -5.34 -2.20
C TYR A 16 -0.20 -4.86 -3.49
N LEU A 17 -0.84 -3.69 -3.49
CA LEU A 17 -1.46 -3.16 -4.71
C LEU A 17 -0.45 -2.85 -5.81
N ASP A 18 0.76 -2.41 -5.46
CA ASP A 18 1.84 -2.17 -6.43
C ASP A 18 2.49 -3.48 -6.91
N VAL A 19 2.77 -4.43 -6.01
CA VAL A 19 3.54 -5.66 -6.30
C VAL A 19 2.66 -6.81 -6.79
N TRP A 20 1.51 -7.09 -6.17
CA TRP A 20 0.63 -8.20 -6.56
C TRP A 20 0.02 -8.02 -7.95
N HIS A 21 -0.09 -6.78 -8.42
CA HIS A 21 -0.53 -6.51 -9.78
C HIS A 21 0.53 -6.85 -10.82
N SER A 22 1.82 -6.65 -10.51
CA SER A 22 2.89 -7.08 -11.40
C SER A 22 2.78 -8.60 -11.60
N ASN A 23 2.75 -9.06 -12.86
CA ASN A 23 2.47 -10.44 -13.29
C ASN A 23 3.46 -11.52 -12.75
N VAL A 24 4.21 -11.22 -11.69
CA VAL A 24 5.18 -12.08 -11.02
C VAL A 24 4.48 -13.15 -10.18
N LEU A 25 3.23 -12.92 -9.75
CA LEU A 25 2.49 -13.84 -8.88
C LEU A 25 1.39 -14.60 -9.65
N PRO A 26 1.18 -15.90 -9.33
CA PRO A 26 0.30 -16.80 -10.09
C PRO A 26 -1.19 -16.47 -10.04
N PHE A 27 -1.61 -15.48 -9.24
CA PHE A 27 -3.01 -15.09 -9.01
C PHE A 27 -3.29 -13.62 -9.34
N SER A 28 -2.64 -13.09 -10.38
CA SER A 28 -2.92 -11.72 -10.85
C SER A 28 -4.31 -11.63 -11.51
N HIS A 29 -4.93 -10.45 -11.52
CA HIS A 29 -6.26 -10.25 -12.14
C HIS A 29 -6.23 -10.53 -13.66
N ASN A 30 -5.05 -10.40 -14.29
CA ASN A 30 -4.81 -10.83 -15.67
C ASN A 30 -4.98 -12.35 -15.84
N ALA A 31 -4.60 -13.16 -14.85
CA ALA A 31 -4.79 -14.61 -14.88
C ALA A 31 -6.27 -15.03 -14.78
N VAL A 32 -7.15 -14.15 -14.30
CA VAL A 32 -8.60 -14.36 -14.19
C VAL A 32 -9.42 -13.48 -15.16
N GLY A 33 -8.77 -12.89 -16.18
CA GLY A 33 -9.45 -12.21 -17.28
C GLY A 33 -10.00 -10.80 -17.00
N LEU A 34 -9.55 -10.13 -15.92
CA LEU A 34 -10.07 -8.81 -15.52
C LEU A 34 -9.49 -7.61 -16.29
N GLY A 35 -8.62 -7.84 -17.29
CA GLY A 35 -8.11 -6.80 -18.21
C GLY A 35 -7.07 -5.83 -17.61
N ASN A 36 -6.23 -5.20 -18.43
CA ASN A 36 -5.01 -4.51 -18.02
C ASN A 36 -5.21 -3.07 -17.47
N ASN A 37 -5.97 -2.88 -16.39
CA ASN A 37 -6.10 -1.55 -15.76
C ASN A 37 -5.06 -1.31 -14.65
N HIS A 38 -3.79 -1.48 -15.00
CA HIS A 38 -2.64 -1.44 -14.09
C HIS A 38 -2.35 -0.07 -13.48
N SER A 39 -2.71 1.01 -14.18
CA SER A 39 -2.37 2.39 -13.79
C SER A 39 -3.10 2.85 -12.53
N ILE A 40 -4.38 2.51 -12.37
CA ILE A 40 -5.16 2.93 -11.20
C ILE A 40 -4.65 2.29 -9.91
N HIS A 41 -4.21 1.03 -9.98
CA HIS A 41 -3.67 0.29 -8.84
C HIS A 41 -2.33 0.87 -8.39
N ALA A 42 -1.45 1.22 -9.33
CA ALA A 42 -0.19 1.88 -9.03
C ALA A 42 -0.39 3.27 -8.39
N VAL A 43 -1.37 4.04 -8.86
CA VAL A 43 -1.71 5.34 -8.28
C VAL A 43 -2.25 5.19 -6.85
N VAL A 44 -3.16 4.23 -6.63
CA VAL A 44 -3.73 3.95 -5.30
C VAL A 44 -2.68 3.38 -4.36
N GLY A 45 -1.84 2.44 -4.82
CA GLY A 45 -0.74 1.86 -4.06
C GLY A 45 0.25 2.92 -3.60
N LEU A 46 0.72 3.77 -4.51
CA LEU A 46 1.58 4.91 -4.18
C LEU A 46 0.93 5.87 -3.17
N ALA A 47 -0.35 6.21 -3.34
CA ALA A 47 -1.06 7.08 -2.41
C ALA A 47 -1.12 6.47 -0.99
N LEU A 48 -1.33 5.16 -0.88
CA LEU A 48 -1.30 4.45 0.40
C LEU A 48 0.11 4.43 1.01
N LEU A 49 1.16 4.27 0.21
CA LEU A 49 2.54 4.33 0.71
C LEU A 49 2.89 5.72 1.25
N ILE A 50 2.46 6.79 0.56
CA ILE A 50 2.61 8.17 1.05
C ILE A 50 1.86 8.35 2.37
N LEU A 51 0.62 7.85 2.47
CA LEU A 51 -0.17 7.90 3.70
C LEU A 51 0.49 7.13 4.84
N ALA A 52 1.03 5.93 4.58
CA ALA A 52 1.74 5.12 5.56
C ALA A 52 2.97 5.86 6.10
N ALA A 53 3.78 6.45 5.21
CA ALA A 53 4.94 7.26 5.61
C ALA A 53 4.52 8.47 6.46
N TRP A 54 3.45 9.16 6.07
CA TRP A 54 2.91 10.29 6.83
C TRP A 54 2.44 9.88 8.23
N LEU A 55 1.68 8.77 8.33
CA LEU A 55 1.20 8.23 9.60
C LEU A 55 2.36 7.83 10.52
N TRP A 56 3.42 7.25 9.97
CA TRP A 56 4.62 6.86 10.71
C TRP A 56 5.33 8.09 11.32
N VAL A 57 5.55 9.13 10.52
CA VAL A 57 6.15 10.40 10.99
C VAL A 57 5.28 11.05 12.06
N ARG A 58 3.96 11.08 11.87
CA ARG A 58 3.01 11.62 12.85
C ARG A 58 3.04 10.84 14.17
N ALA A 59 3.18 9.52 14.11
CA ALA A 59 3.28 8.69 15.30
C ALA A 59 4.54 8.99 16.14
N GLY A 60 5.64 9.40 15.50
CA GLY A 60 6.85 9.84 16.19
C GLY A 60 6.69 11.19 16.88
N LYS A 61 6.02 12.15 16.22
CA LYS A 61 5.74 13.48 16.79
C LYS A 61 4.71 13.48 17.92
N ALA A 62 3.93 12.41 18.05
CA ALA A 62 2.91 12.25 19.09
C ALA A 62 3.43 11.53 20.34
N ALA A 63 4.70 11.09 20.36
CA ALA A 63 5.31 10.53 21.56
C ALA A 63 5.71 11.67 22.52
N PRO A 64 5.35 11.62 23.81
CA PRO A 64 5.89 12.56 24.79
C PRO A 64 7.42 12.41 24.86
N ALA A 65 8.11 13.54 24.97
CA ALA A 65 9.57 13.62 25.10
C ALA A 65 10.06 12.97 26.40
#